data_AF-A0A2A3HM46-F1
#
_entry.id   AF-A0A2A3HM46-F1
#
_cell.length_a   1.000
_cell.length_b   1.000
_cell.length_c   1.000
_cell.angle_alpha   90.00
_cell.angle_beta   90.00
_cell.angle_gamma   90.00
#
_symmetry.space_group_name_H-M   'P 1'
#
loop_
_entity.id
_entity.type
_entity.pdbx_description
1 polymer ?
#
loop_
_entity_poly.entity_id
_entity_poly.type
_entity_poly.pdbx_seq_one_letter_code
_entity_poly.pdbx_strand_id
1 'polypeptide(L)'
;MEVFGDYELKQSKIFRDFDKAYSEGKLDYLKQLFLPYILNNIADFYQFKKEKLKQFAEALDMHQLLKLYLYYKQMPIDMHRYMEEQSQSIKKVIANSSKERQTAVSEWIKQHAARHRDVAIKNQCLFFEKIADQVIPPIEKALREYEANTN
;
A
#
# COMPACT_ATOMS: atom_id res chain seq x y z
N MET A 1 -24.19 -26.22 17.73
CA MET A 1 -22.93 -26.87 17.34
C MET A 1 -22.74 -26.57 15.86
N GLU A 2 -21.69 -25.81 15.57
CA GLU A 2 -21.03 -25.59 14.28
C GLU A 2 -21.88 -25.09 13.08
N VAL A 3 -21.96 -23.76 12.97
CA VAL A 3 -22.15 -23.04 11.70
C VAL A 3 -20.82 -22.34 11.38
N PHE A 4 -19.77 -23.13 11.10
CA PHE A 4 -18.45 -22.64 10.71
C PHE A 4 -17.99 -23.29 9.38
N GLY A 5 -18.92 -23.45 8.42
CA GLY A 5 -18.71 -24.31 7.26
C GLY A 5 -18.36 -23.65 5.92
N ASP A 6 -18.79 -22.41 5.65
CA ASP A 6 -18.75 -21.88 4.28
C ASP A 6 -18.12 -20.47 4.12
N TYR A 7 -17.84 -19.77 5.22
CA TYR A 7 -17.23 -18.43 5.16
C TYR A 7 -15.70 -18.46 4.98
N GLU A 8 -15.06 -19.61 5.22
CA GLU A 8 -13.62 -19.81 5.01
C GLU A 8 -13.25 -20.08 3.53
N LEU A 9 -14.26 -20.33 2.68
CA LEU A 9 -14.06 -20.71 1.29
C LEU A 9 -13.98 -19.49 0.37
N LYS A 10 -12.72 -19.13 0.05
CA LYS A 10 -12.23 -18.22 -1.01
C LYS A 10 -11.79 -16.81 -0.59
N GLN A 11 -11.11 -16.67 0.54
CA GLN A 11 -10.19 -15.53 0.64
C GLN A 11 -9.14 -15.64 -0.47
N SER A 12 -9.12 -14.66 -1.39
CA SER A 12 -8.09 -14.55 -2.43
C SER A 12 -6.72 -14.72 -1.80
N LYS A 13 -5.78 -15.39 -2.49
CA LYS A 13 -4.42 -15.69 -1.99
C LYS A 13 -3.78 -14.47 -1.31
N ILE A 14 -4.03 -13.26 -1.83
CA ILE A 14 -3.52 -12.02 -1.28
C ILE A 14 -3.99 -11.72 0.15
N PHE A 15 -5.24 -12.01 0.51
CA PHE A 15 -5.74 -11.77 1.87
C PHE A 15 -5.14 -12.76 2.85
N ARG A 16 -5.01 -14.04 2.45
CA ARG A 16 -4.35 -15.06 3.27
C ARG A 16 -2.87 -14.75 3.50
N ASP A 17 -2.17 -14.33 2.45
CA ASP A 17 -0.76 -13.93 2.53
C ASP A 17 -0.61 -12.67 3.41
N PHE A 18 -1.53 -11.71 3.31
CA PHE A 18 -1.58 -10.52 4.15
C PHE A 18 -1.83 -10.85 5.62
N ASP A 19 -2.89 -11.61 5.93
CA ASP A 19 -3.27 -11.94 7.32
C ASP A 19 -2.14 -12.68 8.02
N LYS A 20 -1.47 -13.61 7.32
CA LYS A 20 -0.28 -14.26 7.82
C LYS A 20 0.83 -13.24 8.12
N ALA A 21 1.19 -12.40 7.16
CA ALA A 21 2.24 -11.39 7.35
C ALA A 21 1.92 -10.40 8.48
N TYR A 22 0.65 -10.03 8.64
CA TYR A 22 0.16 -9.18 9.72
C TYR A 22 0.28 -9.87 11.08
N SER A 23 -0.17 -11.12 11.20
CA SER A 23 -0.08 -11.91 12.44
C SER A 23 1.37 -12.18 12.88
N GLU A 24 2.30 -12.27 11.93
CA GLU A 24 3.73 -12.46 12.18
C GLU A 24 4.46 -11.13 12.48
N GLY A 25 3.73 -10.00 12.57
CA GLY A 25 4.30 -8.68 12.84
C GLY A 25 5.15 -8.10 11.70
N LYS A 26 5.17 -8.74 10.53
CA LYS A 26 6.02 -8.32 9.40
C LYS A 26 5.63 -6.94 8.87
N LEU A 27 4.39 -6.52 9.09
CA LEU A 27 3.86 -5.23 8.65
C LEU A 27 3.88 -4.14 9.74
N ASP A 28 4.39 -4.43 10.94
CA ASP A 28 4.33 -3.49 12.07
C ASP A 28 5.11 -2.19 11.82
N TYR A 29 6.13 -2.23 10.96
CA TYR A 29 6.84 -1.03 10.52
C TYR A 29 5.90 0.01 9.91
N LEU A 30 4.83 -0.41 9.23
CA LEU A 30 3.84 0.51 8.64
C LEU A 30 3.07 1.29 9.71
N LYS A 31 2.93 0.78 10.95
CA LYS A 31 2.25 1.51 12.06
C LYS A 31 2.91 2.87 12.28
N GLN A 32 4.24 2.91 12.21
CA GLN A 32 5.03 4.10 12.48
C GLN A 32 5.21 4.99 11.26
N LEU A 33 5.12 4.42 10.04
CA LEU A 33 5.39 5.16 8.81
C LEU A 33 4.15 5.71 8.12
N PHE A 34 2.98 5.10 8.31
CA PHE A 34 1.78 5.47 7.55
C PHE A 34 1.38 6.93 7.75
N LEU A 35 1.20 7.34 9.01
CA LEU A 35 0.77 8.71 9.32
C LEU A 35 1.83 9.74 8.87
N PRO A 36 3.12 9.62 9.21
CA PRO A 36 4.15 10.52 8.69
C PRO A 36 4.19 10.60 7.16
N TYR A 37 4.02 9.47 6.47
CA TYR A 37 4.00 9.45 5.00
C TYR A 37 2.89 10.34 4.44
N ILE A 38 1.65 10.21 4.96
CA ILE A 38 0.54 11.04 4.51
C ILE A 38 0.76 12.51 4.89
N LEU A 39 1.19 12.80 6.12
CA LEU A 39 1.40 14.17 6.58
C LEU A 39 2.51 14.90 5.79
N ASN A 40 3.60 14.20 5.47
CA ASN A 40 4.67 14.74 4.63
C ASN A 40 4.23 14.99 3.17
N ASN A 41 3.12 14.36 2.75
CA ASN A 41 2.52 14.55 1.44
C ASN A 41 1.17 15.27 1.51
N ILE A 42 0.86 16.00 2.59
CA ILE A 42 -0.48 16.56 2.82
C ILE A 42 -0.94 17.50 1.71
N ALA A 43 -0.02 18.30 1.15
CA ALA A 43 -0.30 19.21 0.05
C ALA A 43 -0.69 18.46 -1.24
N ASP A 44 0.08 17.42 -1.58
CA ASP A 44 -0.19 16.56 -2.73
C ASP A 44 -1.50 15.77 -2.55
N PHE A 45 -1.75 15.28 -1.34
CA PHE A 45 -3.00 14.61 -1.00
C PHE A 45 -4.21 15.56 -1.09
N TYR A 46 -4.08 16.81 -0.65
CA TYR A 46 -5.13 17.82 -0.79
C TYR A 46 -5.46 18.10 -2.27
N GLN A 47 -4.45 18.26 -3.14
CA GLN A 47 -4.69 18.44 -4.58
C GLN A 47 -5.36 17.21 -5.18
N PHE A 48 -4.86 16.02 -4.87
CA PHE A 48 -5.48 14.76 -5.30
C PHE A 48 -6.96 14.68 -4.88
N LYS A 49 -7.29 15.01 -3.63
CA LYS A 49 -8.66 15.03 -3.13
C LYS A 49 -9.53 15.97 -3.96
N LYS A 50 -9.08 17.20 -4.23
CA LYS A 50 -9.84 18.17 -5.05
C LYS A 50 -10.07 17.67 -6.46
N GLU A 51 -9.09 17.02 -7.08
CA GLU A 51 -9.23 16.45 -8.41
C GLU A 51 -10.22 15.29 -8.43
N LYS A 52 -10.16 14.39 -7.46
CA LYS A 52 -11.08 13.24 -7.40
C LYS A 52 -12.51 13.64 -7.09
N LEU A 53 -12.73 14.60 -6.21
CA LEU A 53 -14.08 15.12 -5.94
C LEU A 53 -14.74 15.78 -7.16
N LYS A 54 -13.97 16.22 -8.17
CA LYS A 54 -14.54 16.68 -9.46
C LYS A 54 -14.94 15.52 -10.39
N GLN A 55 -14.31 14.35 -10.23
CA GLN A 55 -14.50 13.20 -11.12
C GLN A 55 -15.64 12.29 -10.67
N PHE A 56 -15.89 12.21 -9.37
CA PHE A 56 -16.92 11.36 -8.79
C PHE A 56 -18.18 12.19 -8.48
N ALA A 57 -19.34 11.72 -8.95
CA ALA A 57 -20.63 12.35 -8.66
C ALA A 57 -21.04 12.20 -7.18
N GLU A 58 -20.55 11.15 -6.53
CA GLU A 58 -20.71 10.90 -5.09
C GLU A 58 -19.47 11.33 -4.33
N ALA A 59 -19.68 11.91 -3.14
CA ALA A 59 -18.59 12.31 -2.26
C ALA A 59 -17.93 11.06 -1.66
N LEU A 60 -16.69 10.80 -2.05
CA LEU A 60 -15.87 9.75 -1.45
C LEU A 60 -15.52 10.10 0.00
N ASP A 61 -15.61 9.11 0.89
CA ASP A 61 -15.16 9.28 2.28
C ASP A 61 -13.62 9.30 2.38
N MET A 62 -13.09 9.73 3.54
CA MET A 62 -11.65 9.83 3.75
C MET A 62 -10.93 8.48 3.62
N HIS A 63 -11.61 7.40 4.01
CA HIS A 63 -11.07 6.05 3.94
C HIS A 63 -10.87 5.62 2.48
N GLN A 64 -11.85 5.87 1.63
CA GLN A 64 -11.79 5.59 0.19
C GLN A 64 -10.75 6.49 -0.49
N LEU A 65 -10.72 7.78 -0.17
CA LEU A 65 -9.76 8.73 -0.71
C LEU A 65 -8.31 8.34 -0.41
N LEU A 66 -8.01 7.93 0.83
CA LEU A 66 -6.67 7.50 1.21
C LEU A 66 -6.22 6.23 0.47
N LYS A 67 -7.11 5.23 0.32
CA LYS A 67 -6.79 4.03 -0.49
C LYS A 67 -6.50 4.41 -1.94
N LEU A 68 -7.35 5.22 -2.55
CA LEU A 68 -7.15 5.67 -3.93
C LEU A 68 -5.86 6.48 -4.07
N TYR A 69 -5.52 7.29 -3.07
CA TYR A 69 -4.29 8.05 -3.06
C TYR A 69 -3.04 7.16 -3.04
N LEU A 70 -3.03 6.10 -2.20
CA LEU A 70 -1.93 5.13 -2.18
C LEU A 70 -1.77 4.42 -3.54
N TYR A 71 -2.89 4.07 -4.19
CA TYR A 71 -2.85 3.53 -5.55
C TYR A 71 -2.39 4.54 -6.59
N TYR A 72 -2.79 5.81 -6.47
CA TYR A 72 -2.37 6.87 -7.37
C TYR A 72 -0.87 7.13 -7.31
N LYS A 73 -0.30 7.16 -6.10
CA LYS A 73 1.14 7.41 -5.91
C LYS A 73 2.03 6.32 -6.51
N GLN A 74 1.51 5.10 -6.69
CA GLN A 74 2.27 3.96 -7.22
C GLN A 74 3.62 3.78 -6.52
N MET A 75 3.68 4.08 -5.22
CA MET A 75 4.90 4.11 -4.43
C MET A 75 4.64 3.48 -3.05
N PRO A 76 5.40 2.44 -2.69
CA PRO A 76 5.48 1.95 -1.33
C PRO A 76 5.85 3.07 -0.33
N ILE A 77 5.20 3.05 0.84
CA ILE A 77 5.45 3.95 1.98
C ILE A 77 6.90 3.84 2.45
N ASP A 78 7.46 2.62 2.43
CA ASP A 78 8.88 2.36 2.68
C ASP A 78 9.55 1.81 1.41
N MET A 79 10.10 2.72 0.62
CA MET A 79 10.84 2.36 -0.59
C MET A 79 12.12 1.58 -0.29
N HIS A 80 12.79 1.84 0.83
CA HIS A 80 14.03 1.14 1.17
C HIS A 80 13.75 -0.35 1.39
N ARG A 81 12.79 -0.65 2.26
CA ARG A 81 12.38 -2.02 2.55
C ARG A 81 11.80 -2.72 1.32
N TYR A 82 10.98 -2.02 0.53
CA TYR A 82 10.47 -2.56 -0.73
C TYR A 82 11.60 -2.97 -1.69
N MET A 83 12.62 -2.11 -1.86
CA MET A 83 13.75 -2.40 -2.74
C MET A 83 14.61 -3.55 -2.21
N GLU A 84 14.75 -3.68 -0.89
CA GLU A 84 15.41 -4.82 -0.27
C GLU A 84 14.67 -6.14 -0.54
N GLU A 85 13.36 -6.19 -0.32
CA GLU A 85 12.52 -7.36 -0.60
C GLU A 85 12.55 -7.75 -2.09
N GLN A 86 12.52 -6.75 -2.98
CA GLN A 86 12.67 -6.96 -4.41
C GLN A 86 14.05 -7.55 -4.75
N SER A 87 15.12 -7.00 -4.17
CA SER A 87 16.50 -7.47 -4.37
C SER A 87 16.68 -8.92 -3.90
N GLN A 88 16.12 -9.28 -2.74
CA GLN A 88 16.16 -10.65 -2.23
C GLN A 88 15.36 -11.62 -3.12
N SER A 89 14.21 -11.19 -3.62
CA SER A 89 13.40 -11.98 -4.56
C SER A 89 14.14 -12.24 -5.86
N ILE A 90 14.79 -11.21 -6.42
CA ILE A 90 15.64 -11.33 -7.61
C ILE A 90 16.76 -12.34 -7.36
N LYS A 91 17.52 -12.19 -6.26
CA LYS A 91 18.63 -13.10 -5.92
C LYS A 91 18.20 -14.57 -5.86
N LYS A 92 17.05 -14.85 -5.24
CA LYS A 92 16.51 -16.22 -5.15
C LYS A 92 16.16 -16.82 -6.51
N VAL A 93 15.58 -16.03 -7.41
CA VAL A 93 15.16 -16.50 -8.74
C VAL A 93 16.34 -16.71 -9.67
N ILE A 94 17.33 -15.80 -9.64
CA ILE A 94 18.48 -15.88 -10.56
C ILE A 94 19.62 -16.77 -10.05
N ALA A 95 19.54 -17.28 -8.81
CA ALA A 95 20.61 -18.08 -8.20
C ALA A 95 21.03 -19.30 -9.05
N ASN A 96 20.08 -19.87 -9.80
CA ASN A 96 20.30 -21.05 -10.67
C ASN A 96 20.23 -20.69 -12.17
N SER A 97 20.25 -19.41 -12.51
CA SER A 97 20.19 -18.96 -13.91
C SER A 97 21.53 -19.18 -14.60
N SER A 98 21.52 -19.79 -15.79
CA SER A 98 22.68 -19.87 -16.68
C SER A 98 22.95 -18.58 -17.46
N LYS A 99 22.02 -17.62 -17.42
CA LYS A 99 22.17 -16.29 -18.05
C LYS A 99 23.13 -15.40 -17.26
N GLU A 100 23.77 -14.48 -17.96
CA GLU A 100 24.50 -13.38 -17.34
C GLU A 100 23.60 -12.61 -16.37
N ARG A 101 24.15 -12.29 -15.20
CA ARG A 101 23.42 -11.70 -14.07
C ARG A 101 22.61 -10.47 -14.47
N GLN A 102 23.21 -9.54 -15.22
CA GLN A 102 22.54 -8.30 -15.60
C GLN A 102 21.30 -8.55 -16.49
N THR A 103 21.42 -9.48 -17.43
CA THR A 103 20.31 -9.90 -18.29
C THR A 103 19.20 -10.57 -17.50
N ALA A 104 19.54 -11.51 -16.60
CA ALA A 104 18.57 -12.19 -15.75
C ALA A 104 17.79 -11.21 -14.84
N VAL A 105 18.48 -10.22 -14.26
CA VAL A 105 17.85 -9.16 -13.46
C VAL A 105 16.92 -8.30 -14.31
N SER A 106 17.36 -7.88 -15.50
CA SER A 106 16.57 -7.03 -16.40
C SER A 106 15.27 -7.72 -16.84
N GLU A 107 15.35 -9.00 -17.21
CA GLU A 107 14.18 -9.81 -17.54
C GLU A 107 13.22 -9.94 -16.36
N TRP A 108 13.75 -10.23 -15.16
CA TRP A 108 12.92 -10.34 -13.96
C TRP A 108 12.16 -9.04 -13.67
N ILE A 109 12.84 -7.89 -13.77
CA ILE A 109 12.22 -6.57 -13.55
C ILE A 109 11.08 -6.36 -14.54
N LYS A 110 11.31 -6.63 -15.83
CA LYS A 110 10.28 -6.48 -16.88
C LYS A 110 9.05 -7.35 -16.61
N GLN A 111 9.25 -8.56 -16.09
CA GLN A 111 8.16 -9.53 -15.90
C GLN A 111 7.42 -9.36 -14.57
N HIS A 112 8.10 -8.92 -13.51
CA HIS A 112 7.58 -9.05 -12.15
C HIS A 112 7.48 -7.74 -11.36
N ALA A 113 8.19 -6.67 -11.74
CA ALA A 113 8.25 -5.46 -10.91
C ALA A 113 6.89 -4.78 -10.74
N ALA A 114 6.06 -4.73 -11.79
CA ALA A 114 4.72 -4.15 -11.72
C ALA A 114 3.83 -4.92 -10.74
N ARG A 115 3.81 -6.26 -10.83
CA ARG A 115 3.05 -7.11 -9.92
C ARG A 115 3.56 -7.03 -8.48
N HIS A 116 4.88 -7.01 -8.30
CA HIS A 116 5.50 -6.90 -6.97
C HIS A 116 5.09 -5.59 -6.27
N ARG A 117 5.10 -4.49 -7.02
CA ARG A 117 4.63 -3.18 -6.56
C ARG A 117 3.14 -3.17 -6.22
N ASP A 118 2.31 -3.73 -7.09
CA ASP A 118 0.86 -3.81 -6.89
C ASP A 118 0.51 -4.59 -5.61
N VAL A 119 1.19 -5.71 -5.35
CA VAL A 119 1.04 -6.47 -4.10
C VAL A 119 1.46 -5.64 -2.89
N ALA A 120 2.58 -4.90 -2.97
CA ALA A 120 3.02 -4.02 -1.88
C ALA A 120 1.98 -2.93 -1.58
N ILE A 121 1.44 -2.28 -2.61
CA ILE A 121 0.40 -1.24 -2.45
C ILE A 121 -0.88 -1.85 -1.85
N LYS A 122 -1.30 -3.03 -2.32
CA LYS A 122 -2.46 -3.75 -1.77
C LYS A 122 -2.28 -4.05 -0.29
N ASN A 123 -1.10 -4.54 0.12
CA ASN A 123 -0.82 -4.79 1.53
C ASN A 123 -0.86 -3.50 2.37
N GLN A 124 -0.42 -2.37 1.83
CA GLN A 124 -0.54 -1.07 2.53
C GLN A 124 -1.99 -0.63 2.68
N CYS A 125 -2.82 -0.82 1.66
CA CYS A 125 -4.25 -0.55 1.74
C CYS A 125 -4.93 -1.47 2.78
N LEU A 126 -4.64 -2.77 2.76
CA LEU A 126 -5.18 -3.71 3.75
C LEU A 126 -4.70 -3.41 5.17
N PHE A 127 -3.46 -2.95 5.30
CA PHE A 127 -2.91 -2.53 6.58
C PHE A 127 -3.58 -1.25 7.09
N PHE A 128 -3.82 -0.28 6.21
CA PHE A 128 -4.53 0.94 6.52
C PHE A 128 -5.91 0.65 7.12
N GLU A 129 -6.66 -0.31 6.59
CA GLU A 129 -7.95 -0.74 7.16
C GLU A 129 -7.84 -1.12 8.65
N LYS A 130 -6.70 -1.69 9.07
CA LYS A 130 -6.46 -2.09 10.47
C LYS A 130 -6.14 -0.93 11.41
N ILE A 131 -5.72 0.21 10.87
CA ILE A 131 -5.27 1.37 11.66
C ILE A 131 -6.07 2.64 11.36
N ALA A 132 -7.10 2.56 10.53
CA ALA A 132 -7.85 3.70 10.00
C ALA A 132 -8.36 4.63 11.11
N ASP A 133 -8.97 4.07 12.15
CA ASP A 133 -9.52 4.83 13.29
C ASP A 133 -8.46 5.66 14.04
N GLN A 134 -7.20 5.23 13.98
CA GLN A 134 -6.09 5.89 14.65
C GLN A 134 -5.47 7.00 13.77
N VAL A 135 -5.46 6.81 12.45
CA VAL A 135 -4.75 7.72 11.53
C VAL A 135 -5.66 8.69 10.77
N ILE A 136 -6.93 8.36 10.55
CA ILE A 136 -7.87 9.24 9.85
C ILE A 136 -8.06 10.56 10.62
N PRO A 137 -8.38 10.58 11.93
CA PRO A 137 -8.61 11.85 12.64
C PRO A 137 -7.45 12.86 12.55
N PRO A 138 -6.18 12.49 12.76
CA PRO A 138 -5.07 13.44 12.59
C PRO A 138 -4.85 13.86 11.13
N ILE A 139 -5.08 12.97 10.15
CA ILE A 139 -4.99 13.33 8.72
C ILE A 139 -6.05 14.37 8.34
N GLU A 140 -7.29 14.17 8.77
CA GLU A 140 -8.37 15.12 8.51
C GLU A 140 -8.11 16.48 9.15
N LYS A 141 -7.59 16.48 10.39
CA LYS A 141 -7.17 17.71 11.06
C LYS A 141 -6.12 18.44 10.23
N ALA A 142 -5.06 17.75 9.81
CA ALA A 142 -3.99 18.33 8.99
C ALA A 142 -4.50 18.85 7.64
N LEU A 143 -5.44 18.14 6.99
CA LEU A 143 -6.08 18.61 5.75
C LEU A 143 -6.87 19.90 5.96
N ARG A 144 -7.67 20.00 7.03
CA ARG A 144 -8.42 21.22 7.36
C ARG A 144 -7.51 22.40 7.64
N GLU A 145 -6.43 22.17 8.39
CA GLU A 145 -5.43 23.20 8.68
C GLU A 145 -4.71 23.65 7.40
N TYR A 146 -4.35 22.72 6.52
CA TYR A 146 -3.75 23.05 5.22
C TYR A 146 -4.70 23.86 4.33
N GLU A 147 -5.97 23.47 4.26
CA GLU A 147 -7.00 24.18 3.50
C GLU A 147 -7.24 25.59 4.03
N ALA A 148 -7.29 25.79 5.35
CA ALA A 148 -7.45 27.10 5.96
C ALA A 148 -6.24 28.04 5.74
N ASN A 149 -5.05 27.50 5.54
CA ASN A 149 -3.82 28.27 5.30
C ASN A 149 -3.55 28.55 3.81
N THR A 150 -4.35 27.97 2.91
CA THR A 150 -4.14 28.07 1.44
C THR A 150 -5.29 28.75 0.70
N ASN A 151 -6.38 29.08 1.42
CA ASN A 151 -7.49 29.90 0.96
C ASN A 151 -7.42 31.28 1.63
#